data_AF-A0A660MHC4-F1
#
_entry.id   AF-A0A660MHC4-F1
#
_cell.length_a   1.000
_cell.length_b   1.000
_cell.length_c   1.000
_cell.angle_alpha   90.00
_cell.angle_beta   90.00
_cell.angle_gamma   90.00
#
_symmetry.space_group_name_H-M   'P 1'
#
loop_
_entity.id
_entity.type
_entity.pdbx_description
1 polymer ?
#
loop_
_entity_poly.entity_id
_entity_poly.type
_entity_poly.pdbx_seq_one_letter_code
_entity_poly.pdbx_strand_id
1 'polypeptide(L)'
;RLARNPVTRKRELDDIVALPLYDRAGAGFYAQLTCWLGHDFDGGQQRCQRISDSVALVTLPVQTTYEYEEGDDGITNISSALAPGIGHYAVCFKDGNVTVVEAIPAEIAADADVLPVATTIVAALCQGRNIRENFPQHGLEFICPLLPTEPDLGKQRLHLAWQDEAWMITIADYRLLDICKI
;
A
#
# COMPACT_ATOMS: atom_id res chain seq x y z
N ARG A 1 27.13 33.50 19.97
CA ARG A 1 27.62 32.19 19.49
C ARG A 1 26.54 31.15 19.80
N LEU A 2 25.61 30.93 18.86
CA LEU A 2 24.62 29.86 18.96
C LEU A 2 25.33 28.55 18.68
N ALA A 3 25.35 27.66 19.67
CA ALA A 3 25.92 26.33 19.54
C ALA A 3 25.13 25.58 18.47
N ARG A 4 25.79 25.30 17.33
CA ARG A 4 25.35 24.30 16.36
C ARG A 4 25.39 22.95 17.06
N ASN A 5 24.29 22.56 17.69
CA ASN A 5 24.10 21.18 18.07
C ASN A 5 23.92 20.40 16.77
N PRO A 6 24.76 19.41 16.45
CA PRO A 6 24.52 18.58 15.29
C PRO A 6 23.20 17.86 15.54
N VAL A 7 22.21 18.18 14.72
CA VAL A 7 20.94 17.46 14.74
C VAL A 7 21.28 16.00 14.43
N THR A 8 21.21 15.15 15.44
CA THR A 8 21.44 13.72 15.27
C THR A 8 20.28 13.17 14.45
N ARG A 9 20.56 12.43 13.36
CA ARG A 9 19.56 11.76 12.49
C ARG A 9 18.36 11.18 13.24
N LYS A 10 18.60 10.63 14.44
CA LYS A 10 17.57 10.06 15.32
C LYS A 10 16.46 11.06 15.70
N ARG A 11 16.81 12.32 15.99
CA ARG A 11 15.84 13.35 16.43
C ARG A 11 15.04 13.91 15.25
N GLU A 12 15.68 14.03 14.08
CA GLU A 12 14.98 14.32 12.82
C GLU A 12 13.99 13.20 12.48
N LEU A 13 14.39 11.93 12.62
CA LEU A 13 13.51 10.76 12.49
C LEU A 13 12.33 10.81 13.47
N ASP A 14 12.58 11.07 14.75
CA ASP A 14 11.53 11.14 15.78
C ASP A 14 10.51 12.26 15.49
N ASP A 15 10.95 13.42 15.00
CA ASP A 15 10.08 14.55 14.64
C ASP A 15 9.35 14.33 13.29
N ILE A 16 9.96 13.59 12.37
CA ILE A 16 9.41 13.22 11.05
C ILE A 16 8.31 12.14 11.20
N VAL A 17 8.46 11.22 12.14
CA VAL A 17 7.46 10.18 12.50
C VAL A 17 6.24 10.77 13.24
N ALA A 18 6.32 12.01 13.72
CA ALA A 18 5.24 12.67 14.47
C ALA A 18 4.13 13.29 13.59
N LEU A 19 4.26 13.29 12.26
CA LEU A 19 3.20 13.76 11.36
C LEU A 19 2.19 12.63 11.09
N PRO A 20 0.92 12.78 11.53
CA PRO A 20 -0.10 11.77 11.33
C PRO A 20 -0.57 11.75 9.87
N LEU A 21 0.22 11.13 8.98
CA LEU A 21 -0.14 10.95 7.59
C LEU A 21 -0.89 9.61 7.44
N TYR A 22 -2.17 9.70 7.12
CA TYR A 22 -3.11 8.58 7.08
C TYR A 22 -3.65 8.29 5.67
N ASP A 23 -3.02 8.90 4.67
CA ASP A 23 -3.43 8.85 3.28
C ASP A 23 -2.33 8.24 2.40
N ARG A 24 -2.53 8.31 1.08
CA ARG A 24 -1.53 7.85 0.10
C ARG A 24 -0.20 8.60 0.23
N ALA A 25 -0.21 9.87 0.63
CA ALA A 25 1.03 10.62 0.84
C ALA A 25 1.80 10.09 2.04
N GLY A 26 1.09 9.75 3.13
CA GLY A 26 1.66 9.03 4.27
C GLY A 26 2.27 7.70 3.88
N ALA A 27 1.54 6.91 3.09
CA ALA A 27 2.03 5.60 2.67
C ALA A 27 3.32 5.71 1.86
N GLY A 28 3.39 6.66 0.92
CA GLY A 28 4.63 6.96 0.19
C GLY A 28 5.77 7.40 1.12
N PHE A 29 5.48 8.21 2.13
CA PHE A 29 6.49 8.66 3.08
C PHE A 29 7.10 7.50 3.90
N TYR A 30 6.28 6.62 4.50
CA TYR A 30 6.78 5.49 5.29
C TYR A 30 7.54 4.48 4.44
N ALA A 31 7.11 4.31 3.20
CA ALA A 31 7.79 3.53 2.18
C ALA A 31 9.20 4.11 1.86
N GLN A 32 9.29 5.42 1.67
CA GLN A 32 10.56 6.12 1.44
C GLN A 32 11.50 6.03 2.65
N LEU A 33 10.94 6.13 3.87
CA LEU A 33 11.67 5.93 5.12
C LEU A 33 12.27 4.53 5.20
N THR A 34 11.47 3.50 4.88
CA THR A 34 11.91 2.09 4.83
C THR A 34 13.07 1.90 3.84
N CYS A 35 12.98 2.49 2.64
CA CYS A 35 14.08 2.47 1.67
C CYS A 35 15.37 3.11 2.22
N TRP A 36 15.24 4.21 2.97
CA TRP A 36 16.40 4.88 3.57
C TRP A 36 17.01 4.09 4.74
N LEU A 37 16.17 3.46 5.56
CA LEU A 37 16.57 2.63 6.68
C LEU A 37 17.17 1.27 6.24
N GLY A 38 16.82 0.81 5.04
CA GLY A 38 17.28 -0.46 4.49
C GLY A 38 16.63 -1.70 5.11
N HIS A 39 15.56 -1.54 5.89
CA HIS A 39 14.79 -2.60 6.52
C HIS A 39 13.34 -2.18 6.69
N ASP A 40 12.45 -3.16 6.92
CA ASP A 40 11.02 -2.97 7.19
C ASP A 40 10.78 -2.02 8.37
N PHE A 41 9.72 -1.22 8.29
CA PHE A 41 9.34 -0.26 9.32
C PHE A 41 8.11 -0.74 10.10
N ASP A 42 8.18 -0.69 11.43
CA ASP A 42 7.06 -0.94 12.33
C ASP A 42 7.03 0.17 13.40
N GLY A 43 6.04 1.06 13.28
CA GLY A 43 5.78 2.18 14.17
C GLY A 43 4.57 1.95 15.08
N GLY A 44 4.11 0.72 15.24
CA GLY A 44 2.88 0.40 15.98
C GLY A 44 1.67 0.33 15.06
N GLN A 45 0.93 1.43 14.90
CA GLN A 45 -0.24 1.44 14.00
C GLN A 45 0.16 1.59 12.52
N GLN A 46 1.40 1.98 12.25
CA GLN A 46 1.96 2.10 10.91
C GLN A 46 2.96 0.98 10.66
N ARG A 47 2.81 0.28 9.53
CA ARG A 47 3.74 -0.78 9.12
C ARG A 47 4.08 -0.62 7.65
N CYS A 48 5.35 -0.78 7.31
CA CYS A 48 5.81 -0.92 5.93
C CYS A 48 6.62 -2.21 5.80
N GLN A 49 6.13 -3.14 5.00
CA GLN A 49 6.76 -4.42 4.70
C GLN A 49 7.22 -4.43 3.24
N ARG A 50 8.51 -4.68 2.99
CA ARG A 50 8.99 -4.87 1.62
C ARG A 50 8.55 -6.24 1.10
N ILE A 51 7.81 -6.23 -0.01
CA ILE A 51 7.40 -7.45 -0.71
C ILE A 51 8.46 -7.85 -1.74
N SER A 52 9.11 -6.86 -2.36
CA SER A 52 10.24 -7.06 -3.27
C SER A 52 11.17 -5.84 -3.28
N ASP A 53 12.18 -5.86 -4.16
CA ASP A 53 13.06 -4.71 -4.37
C ASP A 53 12.34 -3.46 -4.88
N SER A 54 11.16 -3.62 -5.47
CA SER A 54 10.42 -2.53 -6.14
C SER A 54 9.00 -2.29 -5.60
N VAL A 55 8.53 -3.09 -4.63
CA VAL A 55 7.17 -2.99 -4.08
C VAL A 55 7.18 -3.19 -2.57
N ALA A 56 6.43 -2.34 -1.86
CA ALA A 56 6.13 -2.51 -0.43
C ALA A 56 4.63 -2.43 -0.16
N LEU A 57 4.20 -3.16 0.87
CA LEU A 57 2.89 -3.03 1.50
C LEU A 57 3.02 -2.05 2.66
N VAL A 58 2.26 -0.97 2.61
CA VAL A 58 2.14 -0.02 3.72
C VAL A 58 0.75 -0.09 4.33
N THR A 59 0.72 -0.12 5.65
CA THR A 59 -0.48 -0.24 6.47
C THR A 59 -0.54 0.97 7.38
N LEU A 60 -1.62 1.75 7.32
CA LEU A 60 -1.83 2.97 8.10
C LEU A 60 -3.19 2.94 8.78
N PRO A 61 -3.35 3.55 9.96
CA PRO A 61 -4.69 3.76 10.50
C PRO A 61 -5.45 4.75 9.58
N VAL A 62 -6.74 4.48 9.35
CA VAL A 62 -7.60 5.34 8.54
C VAL A 62 -7.97 6.58 9.36
N GLN A 63 -7.83 7.76 8.75
CA GLN A 63 -8.35 8.98 9.35
C GLN A 63 -9.87 8.95 9.33
N THR A 64 -10.48 9.11 10.50
CA THR A 64 -11.90 9.44 10.57
C THR A 64 -12.12 10.90 10.24
N THR A 65 -13.04 11.16 9.32
CA THR A 65 -13.59 12.50 9.12
C THR A 65 -14.07 13.03 10.46
N TYR A 66 -13.49 14.15 10.89
CA TYR A 66 -14.00 14.88 12.04
C TYR A 66 -15.35 15.47 11.65
N GLU A 67 -16.42 15.03 12.30
CA GLU A 67 -17.68 15.76 12.26
C GLU A 67 -17.52 17.00 13.15
N TYR A 68 -17.59 18.18 12.53
CA TYR A 68 -17.66 19.44 13.25
C TYR A 68 -19.10 19.62 13.71
N GLU A 69 -19.36 19.39 14.99
CA GLU A 69 -20.57 19.91 15.62
C GLU A 69 -20.23 21.26 16.27
N GLU A 70 -20.94 22.33 15.88
CA GLU A 70 -20.95 23.56 16.67
C GLU A 70 -21.54 23.24 18.04
N GLY A 71 -20.70 23.18 19.06
CA GLY A 71 -21.14 23.11 20.45
C GLY A 71 -21.88 24.38 20.84
N ASP A 72 -22.96 24.23 21.61
CA ASP A 72 -23.81 25.31 22.13
C ASP A 72 -23.05 26.30 23.04
N ASP A 73 -21.78 26.00 23.38
CA ASP A 73 -20.88 26.79 24.22
C ASP A 73 -19.72 27.47 23.44
N GLY A 74 -19.71 27.38 22.11
CA GLY A 74 -18.66 27.97 21.28
C GLY A 74 -17.30 27.26 21.38
N ILE A 75 -17.23 26.11 22.05
CA ILE A 75 -16.08 25.22 22.05
C ILE A 75 -16.37 24.12 21.02
N THR A 76 -15.55 24.06 19.98
CA THR A 76 -15.60 22.97 19.01
C THR A 76 -15.34 21.65 19.73
N ASN A 77 -16.38 20.83 19.89
CA ASN A 77 -16.22 19.46 20.34
C ASN A 77 -15.67 18.64 19.16
N ILE A 78 -14.35 18.46 19.13
CA ILE A 78 -13.72 17.50 18.24
C ILE A 78 -14.04 16.11 18.80
N SER A 79 -15.17 15.54 18.40
CA SER A 79 -15.44 14.13 18.60
C SER A 79 -14.54 13.33 17.66
N SER A 80 -13.40 12.86 18.16
CA SER A 80 -12.61 11.83 17.48
C SER A 80 -13.33 10.49 17.63
N ALA A 81 -14.38 10.26 16.85
CA ALA A 81 -14.87 8.90 16.67
C ALA A 81 -13.86 8.16 15.78
N LEU A 82 -12.85 7.53 16.40
CA LEU A 82 -11.98 6.55 15.74
C LEU A 82 -12.86 5.41 15.19
N ALA A 83 -13.36 5.53 13.96
CA ALA A 83 -13.76 4.39 13.16
C ALA A 83 -12.50 3.52 13.00
N PRO A 84 -12.51 2.28 13.49
CA PRO A 84 -11.34 1.41 13.50
C PRO A 84 -11.17 0.83 12.10
N GLY A 85 -10.51 1.58 11.22
CA GLY A 85 -10.12 1.11 9.89
C GLY A 85 -8.60 1.11 9.76
N ILE A 86 -8.06 0.08 9.12
CA ILE A 86 -6.68 0.06 8.67
C ILE A 86 -6.69 0.17 7.14
N GLY A 87 -6.00 1.17 6.61
CA GLY A 87 -5.79 1.38 5.19
C GLY A 87 -4.56 0.61 4.73
N HIS A 88 -4.68 -0.07 3.59
CA HIS A 88 -3.60 -0.84 2.99
C HIS A 88 -3.22 -0.21 1.65
N TYR A 89 -1.93 -0.06 1.41
CA TYR A 89 -1.40 0.65 0.25
C TYR A 89 -0.28 -0.15 -0.40
N ALA A 90 -0.34 -0.25 -1.72
CA ALA A 90 0.75 -0.71 -2.54
C ALA A 90 1.64 0.48 -2.92
N VAL A 91 2.91 0.42 -2.54
CA VAL A 91 3.89 1.46 -2.87
C VAL A 91 4.95 0.88 -3.78
N CYS A 92 5.12 1.53 -4.94
CA CYS A 92 6.14 1.18 -5.91
C CYS A 92 7.37 2.07 -5.78
N PHE A 93 8.54 1.49 -5.99
CA PHE A 93 9.80 2.21 -5.99
C PHE A 93 10.61 1.96 -7.26
N LYS A 94 11.44 2.94 -7.57
CA LYS A 94 12.51 2.82 -8.56
C LYS A 94 13.73 3.56 -8.03
N ASP A 95 14.88 2.89 -8.01
CA ASP A 95 16.15 3.46 -7.56
C ASP A 95 16.05 4.10 -6.17
N GLY A 96 15.32 3.44 -5.25
CA GLY A 96 15.09 3.91 -3.88
C GLY A 96 14.12 5.09 -3.73
N ASN A 97 13.43 5.51 -4.80
CA ASN A 97 12.45 6.58 -4.78
C ASN A 97 11.04 6.04 -5.02
N VAL A 98 10.06 6.56 -4.29
CA VAL A 98 8.64 6.25 -4.50
C VAL A 98 8.19 6.77 -5.87
N THR A 99 7.52 5.91 -6.64
CA THR A 99 7.01 6.24 -7.98
C THR A 99 5.50 6.21 -8.06
N VAL A 100 4.85 5.30 -7.32
CA VAL A 100 3.39 5.13 -7.30
C VAL A 100 2.97 4.75 -5.90
N VAL A 101 1.83 5.28 -5.46
CA VAL A 101 1.14 4.85 -4.25
C VAL A 101 -0.33 4.66 -4.58
N GLU A 102 -0.84 3.44 -4.38
CA GLU A 102 -2.23 3.12 -4.63
C GLU A 102 -2.85 2.41 -3.42
N ALA A 103 -4.11 2.72 -3.13
CA ALA A 103 -4.85 2.03 -2.08
C ALA A 103 -5.28 0.63 -2.56
N ILE A 104 -5.16 -0.36 -1.68
CA ILE A 104 -5.74 -1.67 -1.86
C ILE A 104 -7.20 -1.59 -1.38
N PRO A 105 -8.19 -2.00 -2.20
CA PRO A 105 -9.59 -1.99 -1.79
C PRO A 105 -9.82 -2.77 -0.49
N ALA A 106 -10.63 -2.20 0.41
CA ALA A 106 -10.85 -2.77 1.75
C ALA A 106 -11.49 -4.16 1.69
N GLU A 107 -12.28 -4.43 0.65
CA GLU A 107 -12.94 -5.71 0.40
C GLU A 107 -11.94 -6.83 0.10
N ILE A 108 -10.78 -6.49 -0.46
CA ILE A 108 -9.68 -7.42 -0.75
C ILE A 108 -8.80 -7.62 0.49
N ALA A 109 -8.66 -6.58 1.30
CA ALA A 109 -7.75 -6.52 2.44
C ALA A 109 -8.23 -7.26 3.71
N ALA A 110 -9.38 -7.93 3.66
CA ALA A 110 -9.95 -8.61 4.82
C ALA A 110 -9.17 -9.86 5.28
N ASP A 111 -8.32 -10.42 4.41
CA ASP A 111 -7.45 -11.56 4.70
C ASP A 111 -5.98 -11.15 4.63
N ALA A 112 -5.24 -11.39 5.72
CA ALA A 112 -3.83 -11.03 5.83
C ALA A 112 -2.93 -11.82 4.85
N ASP A 113 -3.31 -13.05 4.51
CA ASP A 113 -2.54 -13.90 3.59
C ASP A 113 -2.66 -13.40 2.14
N VAL A 114 -3.78 -12.74 1.81
CA VAL A 114 -4.05 -12.14 0.49
C VAL A 114 -3.26 -10.84 0.28
N LEU A 115 -3.00 -10.09 1.35
CA LEU A 115 -2.46 -8.72 1.27
C LEU A 115 -1.15 -8.62 0.47
N PRO A 116 -0.14 -9.48 0.68
CA PRO A 116 1.08 -9.42 -0.10
C PRO A 116 0.81 -9.62 -1.61
N VAL A 117 -0.16 -10.47 -1.96
CA VAL A 117 -0.44 -10.84 -3.37
C VAL A 117 -1.14 -9.67 -4.04
N ALA A 118 -2.18 -9.16 -3.37
CA ALA A 118 -2.94 -8.00 -3.79
C ALA A 118 -2.05 -6.78 -3.98
N THR A 119 -1.10 -6.56 -3.05
CA THR A 119 -0.11 -5.47 -3.14
C THR A 119 0.67 -5.54 -4.44
N THR A 120 1.18 -6.73 -4.77
CA THR A 120 2.00 -6.92 -5.97
C THR A 120 1.18 -6.73 -7.25
N ILE A 121 -0.08 -7.21 -7.28
CA ILE A 121 -0.98 -7.05 -8.43
C ILE A 121 -1.36 -5.59 -8.64
N VAL A 122 -1.78 -4.90 -7.57
CA VAL A 122 -2.16 -3.46 -7.64
C VAL A 122 -0.97 -2.64 -8.12
N ALA A 123 0.23 -2.87 -7.58
CA ALA A 123 1.46 -2.22 -8.01
C ALA A 123 1.71 -2.40 -9.52
N ALA A 124 1.58 -3.64 -10.03
CA ALA A 124 1.77 -3.94 -11.45
C ALA A 124 0.76 -3.22 -12.35
N LEU A 125 -0.52 -3.23 -11.95
CA LEU A 125 -1.61 -2.57 -12.68
C LEU A 125 -1.42 -1.05 -12.77
N CYS A 126 -1.07 -0.38 -11.67
CA CYS A 126 -0.90 1.07 -11.63
C CYS A 126 0.26 1.59 -12.47
N GLN A 127 1.27 0.76 -12.74
CA GLN A 127 2.37 1.16 -13.61
C GLN A 127 2.01 1.07 -15.11
N GLY A 128 0.74 0.78 -15.45
CA GLY A 128 0.27 0.65 -16.83
C GLY A 128 0.97 -0.48 -17.58
N ARG A 129 1.59 -1.42 -16.84
CA ARG A 129 2.39 -2.48 -17.43
C ARG A 129 1.48 -3.64 -17.79
N ASN A 130 1.70 -4.21 -18.96
CA ASN A 130 1.04 -5.44 -19.38
C ASN A 130 1.29 -6.50 -18.30
N ILE A 131 0.19 -6.90 -17.66
CA ILE A 131 0.17 -7.82 -16.54
C ILE A 131 0.88 -9.13 -16.95
N ARG A 132 0.74 -9.54 -18.23
CA ARG A 132 1.35 -10.74 -18.81
C ARG A 132 2.88 -10.75 -18.82
N GLU A 133 3.51 -9.57 -18.90
CA GLU A 133 4.95 -9.44 -19.10
C GLU A 133 5.75 -9.34 -17.80
N ASN A 134 5.11 -8.88 -16.71
CA ASN A 134 5.81 -8.52 -15.47
C ASN A 134 5.52 -9.45 -14.29
N PHE A 135 4.38 -10.16 -14.28
CA PHE A 135 4.12 -11.10 -13.18
C PHE A 135 5.27 -12.10 -12.94
N PRO A 136 5.89 -12.71 -13.98
CA PRO A 136 7.02 -13.62 -13.77
C PRO A 136 8.21 -12.96 -13.06
N GLN A 137 8.40 -11.65 -13.20
CA GLN A 137 9.51 -10.93 -12.57
C GLN A 137 9.29 -10.65 -11.07
N HIS A 138 8.05 -10.70 -10.60
CA HIS A 138 7.69 -10.49 -9.19
C HIS A 138 7.40 -11.80 -8.45
N GLY A 139 7.82 -12.93 -9.00
CA GLY A 139 7.56 -14.26 -8.44
C GLY A 139 6.12 -14.75 -8.63
N LEU A 140 5.34 -14.09 -9.49
CA LEU A 140 3.97 -14.45 -9.81
C LEU A 140 3.94 -15.21 -11.14
N GLU A 141 3.52 -16.48 -11.12
CA GLU A 141 3.46 -17.31 -12.32
C GLU A 141 2.02 -17.54 -12.76
N PHE A 142 1.74 -17.40 -14.06
CA PHE A 142 0.43 -17.74 -14.59
C PHE A 142 0.26 -19.25 -14.74
N ILE A 143 -0.74 -19.80 -14.05
CA ILE A 143 -1.05 -21.23 -14.11
C ILE A 143 -1.83 -21.57 -15.39
N CYS A 144 -2.64 -20.65 -15.89
CA CYS A 144 -3.39 -20.83 -17.14
C CYS A 144 -3.00 -19.75 -18.17
N PRO A 145 -2.56 -20.14 -19.38
CA PRO A 145 -2.32 -19.19 -20.45
C PRO A 145 -3.64 -18.56 -20.89
N LEU A 146 -3.70 -17.23 -20.90
CA LEU A 146 -4.83 -16.49 -21.44
C LEU A 146 -4.83 -16.56 -22.97
N LEU A 147 -5.96 -16.95 -23.56
CA LEU A 147 -6.24 -16.79 -25.00
C LEU A 147 -6.28 -15.29 -25.38
N PRO A 148 -6.17 -14.92 -26.67
CA PRO A 148 -5.37 -13.79 -27.09
C PRO A 148 -5.89 -12.39 -26.73
N THR A 149 -4.91 -11.50 -26.71
CA THR A 149 -4.87 -10.04 -26.60
C THR A 149 -6.04 -9.30 -27.24
N GLU A 150 -6.95 -8.76 -26.41
CA GLU A 150 -7.65 -7.53 -26.77
C GLU A 150 -7.14 -6.38 -25.88
N PRO A 151 -6.98 -5.17 -26.43
CA PRO A 151 -6.50 -4.00 -25.68
C PRO A 151 -7.48 -3.54 -24.59
N ASP A 152 -8.71 -4.06 -24.63
CA ASP A 152 -9.74 -3.83 -23.63
C ASP A 152 -9.70 -4.96 -22.59
N LEU A 153 -9.19 -4.64 -21.40
CA LEU A 153 -9.27 -5.52 -20.23
C LEU A 153 -10.68 -5.44 -19.65
N GLY A 154 -11.64 -6.04 -20.36
CA GLY A 154 -12.91 -6.43 -19.75
C GLY A 154 -12.67 -7.33 -18.54
N LYS A 155 -13.74 -7.75 -17.85
CA LYS A 155 -13.61 -8.59 -16.65
C LYS A 155 -12.92 -9.92 -16.93
N GLN A 156 -11.75 -10.14 -16.37
CA GLN A 156 -10.94 -11.36 -16.52
C GLN A 156 -10.73 -12.05 -15.18
N ARG A 157 -10.66 -13.39 -15.21
CA ARG A 157 -10.26 -14.24 -14.08
C ARG A 157 -8.95 -14.94 -14.39
N LEU A 158 -7.95 -14.76 -13.55
CA LEU A 158 -6.60 -15.28 -13.75
C LEU A 158 -6.23 -16.22 -12.60
N HIS A 159 -5.54 -17.32 -12.92
CA HIS A 159 -4.94 -18.20 -11.93
C HIS A 159 -3.44 -17.90 -11.83
N LEU A 160 -2.99 -17.57 -10.62
CA LEU A 160 -1.62 -17.19 -10.30
C LEU A 160 -1.05 -18.14 -9.25
N ALA A 161 0.22 -18.51 -9.41
CA ALA A 161 1.01 -19.15 -8.37
C ALA A 161 1.96 -18.13 -7.75
N TRP A 162 2.11 -18.15 -6.42
CA TRP A 162 3.06 -17.33 -5.69
C TRP A 162 3.52 -18.00 -4.40
N GLN A 163 4.83 -18.06 -4.16
CA GLN A 163 5.43 -18.58 -2.92
C GLN A 163 4.77 -19.91 -2.45
N ASP A 164 4.62 -20.85 -3.37
CA ASP A 164 4.02 -22.19 -3.16
C ASP A 164 2.50 -22.23 -3.01
N GLU A 165 1.79 -21.11 -3.15
CA GLU A 165 0.34 -21.02 -3.10
C GLU A 165 -0.28 -20.64 -4.44
N ALA A 166 -1.54 -21.01 -4.63
CA ALA A 166 -2.29 -20.67 -5.82
C ALA A 166 -3.45 -19.73 -5.49
N TRP A 167 -3.70 -18.79 -6.40
CA TRP A 167 -4.62 -17.68 -6.24
C TRP A 167 -5.47 -17.54 -7.50
N MET A 168 -6.75 -17.28 -7.32
CA MET A 168 -7.64 -16.81 -8.38
C MET A 168 -7.89 -15.33 -8.18
N ILE A 169 -7.62 -14.53 -9.22
CA ILE A 169 -7.82 -13.09 -9.19
C ILE A 169 -8.80 -12.64 -10.26
N THR A 170 -9.58 -11.62 -9.95
CA THR A 170 -10.48 -10.97 -10.91
C THR A 170 -10.02 -9.54 -11.15
N ILE A 171 -9.80 -9.18 -12.42
CA ILE A 171 -9.43 -7.81 -12.83
C ILE A 171 -10.42 -7.28 -13.87
N ALA A 172 -10.64 -5.97 -13.89
CA ALA A 172 -11.32 -5.27 -14.98
C ALA A 172 -10.84 -3.81 -15.02
N ASP A 173 -10.76 -3.20 -16.20
CA ASP A 173 -10.39 -1.80 -16.38
C ASP A 173 -9.07 -1.44 -15.66
N TYR A 174 -8.09 -2.34 -15.70
CA TYR A 174 -6.80 -2.23 -14.99
C TYR A 174 -6.92 -2.09 -13.46
N ARG A 175 -8.00 -2.63 -12.87
CA ARG A 175 -8.22 -2.68 -11.41
C ARG A 175 -8.36 -4.10 -10.92
N LEU A 176 -7.82 -4.37 -9.73
CA LEU A 176 -8.08 -5.60 -8.99
C LEU A 176 -9.47 -5.52 -8.35
N LEU A 177 -10.33 -6.47 -8.68
CA LEU A 177 -11.71 -6.54 -8.18
C LEU A 177 -11.89 -7.59 -7.09
N ASP A 178 -11.15 -8.70 -7.18
CA ASP A 178 -11.29 -9.83 -6.26
C ASP A 178 -10.02 -10.69 -6.29
N ILE A 179 -9.75 -11.37 -5.18
CA ILE A 179 -8.67 -12.33 -5.05
C ILE A 179 -9.01 -13.35 -3.96
N CYS A 180 -8.83 -14.63 -4.26
CA CYS A 180 -9.01 -15.70 -3.29
C CYS A 180 -7.96 -16.78 -3.50
N LYS A 181 -7.61 -17.45 -2.39
CA LYS A 181 -6.74 -18.61 -2.37
C LYS A 181 -7.49 -19.83 -2.90
N ILE A 182 -6.83 -20.70 -3.67
CA ILE A 182 -7.42 -21.92 -4.28
C ILE A 182 -6.68 -23.19 -3.89
#